data_AF-A0AAU8TI62-F1
#
_entry.id   AF-A0AAU8TI62-F1
#
_cell.length_a   1.000
_cell.length_b   1.000
_cell.length_c   1.000
_cell.angle_alpha   90.00
_cell.angle_beta   90.00
_cell.angle_gamma   90.00
#
_symmetry.space_group_name_H-M   'P 1'
#
loop_
_entity.id
_entity.type
_entity.pdbx_description
1 polymer ?
#
loop_
_entity_poly.entity_id
_entity_poly.type
_entity_poly.pdbx_seq_one_letter_code
_entity_poly.pdbx_strand_id
1 'polypeptide(L)'
;MKMSRKKIAILVAGLLVVAGVVIQAVWRPFAHRKVAENSEIVLDIHHPDAVIDSEALSRLPRDILRVPLLHDVLTQDFVDYYESNDTRLSTEGALRRLAFEHQLDWRDELIRRVFDEPAHVLLWRSPDGRLGYWVMSIRRNGLAKLVQGFGNVAASDSQLSQVARLSGDVPVYALKLAVGRTILFATKDDRLVVISAPGVLLDPKGGLLGERADAVSEMLSSGRDDAASTYRLDASGDAPKGHRLVVSANYLSFGYQAFFSGIDALRFDFSTNGNAAANWQTSALIEPGKLPQEWNSADLWRALPANPAACTSLPADWKEASGLLGKVADVGAQGAAAIGDQLTGPAAICWYAKSALVSPVFVARVKTQDVASSAALKASLGKTFGDVIGAYEAKAAQSGDAGSGYRRLPVTQHDQGAGVTVWQRPVSARSGTALSSKASFASQLSAERYFPVTLALAHGYLIFSPDSRLVDDTLAVLDKRYPALADTLAPQRLPRTILTLTPSSAAALIERETGAALPADQEAVFRNASRTHLVPKLHALAHYPPVSLTLPQNLPGSTGWVPVEWWFDRAQAGAGGAADAGAADAPADQPGTEGD
;
A
#
# COMPACT_ATOMS: atom_id res chain seq x y z
N MET A 1 39.35 48.10 8.21
CA MET A 1 38.23 49.05 7.96
C MET A 1 37.09 48.73 8.93
N LYS A 2 36.75 49.64 9.86
CA LYS A 2 35.63 49.46 10.79
C LYS A 2 34.30 49.68 10.05
N MET A 3 33.54 48.62 9.80
CA MET A 3 32.20 48.77 9.21
C MET A 3 31.27 49.47 10.20
N SER A 4 30.68 50.59 9.77
CA SER A 4 29.68 51.33 10.53
C SER A 4 28.46 50.47 10.83
N ARG A 5 27.84 50.64 12.01
CA ARG A 5 26.62 49.93 12.43
C ARG A 5 25.48 50.00 11.40
N LYS A 6 25.41 51.09 10.61
CA LYS A 6 24.46 51.21 9.48
C LYS A 6 24.75 50.22 8.34
N LYS A 7 26.03 49.98 8.01
CA LYS A 7 26.42 49.01 6.98
C LYS A 7 26.17 47.57 7.43
N ILE A 8 26.35 47.27 8.71
CA ILE A 8 26.01 45.96 9.30
C ILE A 8 24.49 45.73 9.25
N ALA A 9 23.68 46.74 9.59
CA ALA A 9 22.23 46.62 9.54
C ALA A 9 21.70 46.37 8.11
N ILE A 10 22.26 47.06 7.11
CA ILE A 10 21.89 46.85 5.70
C ILE A 10 22.32 45.45 5.22
N LEU A 11 23.50 44.98 5.62
CA LEU A 11 24.01 43.68 5.21
C LEU A 11 23.22 42.54 5.86
N VAL A 12 22.82 42.69 7.13
CA VAL A 12 21.94 41.75 7.84
C VAL A 12 20.53 41.75 7.24
N ALA A 13 19.98 42.93 6.92
CA ALA A 13 18.67 43.01 6.26
C ALA A 13 18.70 42.35 4.86
N GLY A 14 19.77 42.57 4.08
CA GLY A 14 19.95 41.91 2.79
C GLY A 14 20.07 40.38 2.93
N LEU A 15 20.81 39.90 3.93
CA LEU A 15 20.96 38.47 4.21
C LEU A 15 19.65 37.82 4.66
N LEU A 16 18.83 38.52 5.46
CA LEU A 16 17.52 38.04 5.89
C LEU A 16 16.51 38.00 4.74
N VAL A 17 16.55 38.96 3.82
CA VAL A 17 15.70 38.95 2.62
C VAL A 17 16.11 37.81 1.67
N VAL A 18 17.40 37.61 1.44
CA VAL A 18 17.90 36.51 0.61
C VAL A 18 17.61 35.15 1.26
N ALA A 19 17.80 35.03 2.58
CA ALA A 19 17.42 33.82 3.32
C ALA A 19 15.91 33.57 3.26
N GLY A 20 15.07 34.61 3.38
CA GLY A 20 13.62 34.51 3.23
C GLY A 20 13.18 34.08 1.83
N VAL A 21 13.84 34.56 0.78
CA VAL A 21 13.57 34.17 -0.62
C VAL A 21 14.05 32.75 -0.91
N VAL A 22 15.21 32.34 -0.39
CA VAL A 22 15.72 30.95 -0.54
C VAL A 22 14.86 29.97 0.26
N ILE A 23 14.45 30.33 1.48
CA ILE A 23 13.49 29.53 2.26
C ILE A 23 12.16 29.43 1.52
N GLN A 24 11.63 30.53 0.95
CA GLN A 24 10.42 30.44 0.12
C GLN A 24 10.62 29.60 -1.15
N ALA A 25 11.73 29.73 -1.89
CA ALA A 25 11.92 29.00 -3.14
C ALA A 25 12.19 27.50 -2.94
N VAL A 26 12.92 27.14 -1.88
CA VAL A 26 13.27 25.75 -1.55
C VAL A 26 12.15 25.03 -0.80
N TRP A 27 11.35 25.74 0.00
CA TRP A 27 10.23 25.13 0.74
C TRP A 27 8.87 25.27 0.05
N ARG A 28 8.67 26.15 -0.95
CA ARG A 28 7.39 26.23 -1.68
C ARG A 28 6.92 24.91 -2.32
N PRO A 29 7.80 24.00 -2.81
CA PRO A 29 7.34 22.68 -3.28
C PRO A 29 6.84 21.77 -2.16
N PHE A 30 7.23 22.02 -0.90
CA PHE A 30 6.95 21.15 0.25
C PHE A 30 5.99 21.77 1.28
N ALA A 31 5.81 23.09 1.29
CA ALA A 31 5.02 23.85 2.27
C ALA A 31 3.66 24.33 1.76
N HIS A 32 3.25 23.91 0.55
CA HIS A 32 1.90 24.11 0.03
C HIS A 32 1.03 22.86 0.17
N ARG A 33 0.86 22.39 1.41
CA ARG A 33 -0.44 21.91 1.87
C ARG A 33 -1.04 23.01 2.74
N LYS A 34 -1.44 24.12 2.11
CA LYS A 34 -2.56 24.88 2.67
C LYS A 34 -3.71 23.89 2.72
N VAL A 35 -4.33 23.73 3.89
CA VAL A 35 -5.63 23.08 4.01
C VAL A 35 -6.53 23.78 3.00
N ALA A 36 -6.76 23.09 1.89
CA ALA A 36 -7.53 23.60 0.79
C ALA A 36 -9.00 23.38 1.16
N GLU A 37 -9.60 24.35 1.84
CA GLU A 37 -11.05 24.35 2.05
C GLU A 37 -11.82 24.50 0.72
N ASN A 38 -11.13 24.79 -0.40
CA ASN A 38 -11.70 24.95 -1.74
C ASN A 38 -10.88 24.28 -2.87
N SER A 39 -10.13 23.20 -2.61
CA SER A 39 -9.63 22.39 -3.73
C SER A 39 -10.79 21.60 -4.30
N GLU A 40 -11.09 21.78 -5.59
CA GLU A 40 -12.02 20.94 -6.33
C GLU A 40 -11.63 19.47 -6.10
N ILE A 41 -12.59 18.66 -5.65
CA ILE A 41 -12.37 17.24 -5.45
C ILE A 41 -12.24 16.63 -6.84
N VAL A 42 -11.02 16.28 -7.23
CA VAL A 42 -10.73 15.56 -8.47
C VAL A 42 -10.84 14.07 -8.18
N LEU A 43 -11.98 13.48 -8.53
CA LEU A 43 -12.19 12.04 -8.57
C LEU A 43 -12.93 11.69 -9.87
N ASP A 44 -12.62 10.50 -10.38
CA ASP A 44 -13.36 9.83 -11.44
C ASP A 44 -14.41 8.93 -10.79
N ILE A 45 -15.69 9.26 -10.96
CA ILE A 45 -16.81 8.57 -10.30
C ILE A 45 -16.99 7.14 -10.82
N HIS A 46 -16.43 6.80 -11.98
CA HIS A 46 -16.55 5.48 -12.61
C HIS A 46 -15.41 4.54 -12.23
N HIS A 47 -14.32 5.07 -11.66
CA HIS A 47 -13.13 4.30 -11.26
C HIS A 47 -12.79 4.51 -9.76
N PRO A 48 -13.54 3.88 -8.85
CA PRO A 48 -13.26 3.95 -7.42
C PRO A 48 -11.98 3.20 -7.06
N ASP A 49 -11.26 3.66 -6.04
CA ASP A 49 -10.04 3.01 -5.52
C ASP A 49 -10.35 1.72 -4.75
N ALA A 50 -11.56 1.61 -4.18
CA ALA A 50 -12.06 0.40 -3.55
C ALA A 50 -13.60 0.31 -3.64
N VAL A 51 -14.11 -0.92 -3.56
CA VAL A 51 -15.54 -1.24 -3.57
C VAL A 51 -15.87 -2.22 -2.45
N ILE A 52 -16.96 -1.99 -1.74
CA ILE A 52 -17.53 -2.95 -0.77
C ILE A 52 -18.92 -3.30 -1.24
N ASP A 53 -19.16 -4.57 -1.54
CA ASP A 53 -20.46 -5.14 -1.86
C ASP A 53 -20.83 -6.09 -0.73
N SER A 54 -21.85 -5.74 0.06
CA SER A 54 -22.17 -6.38 1.33
C SER A 54 -23.64 -6.72 1.42
N GLU A 55 -23.95 -7.93 1.89
CA GLU A 55 -25.31 -8.37 2.22
C GLU A 55 -25.88 -7.63 3.44
N ALA A 56 -25.02 -7.18 4.35
CA ALA A 56 -25.38 -6.35 5.50
C ALA A 56 -24.13 -5.66 6.05
N LEU A 57 -23.99 -4.37 5.77
CA LEU A 57 -22.77 -3.63 6.09
C LEU A 57 -22.45 -3.59 7.60
N SER A 58 -23.48 -3.64 8.45
CA SER A 58 -23.42 -3.75 9.91
C SER A 58 -22.69 -5.01 10.40
N ARG A 59 -22.75 -6.11 9.62
CA ARG A 59 -22.15 -7.40 9.97
C ARG A 59 -20.69 -7.51 9.52
N LEU A 60 -20.26 -6.70 8.55
CA LEU A 60 -18.93 -6.77 7.95
C LEU A 60 -17.79 -6.79 8.98
N PRO A 61 -17.70 -5.88 9.97
CA PRO A 61 -16.59 -5.90 10.94
C PRO A 61 -16.55 -7.22 11.74
N ARG A 62 -17.71 -7.66 12.22
CA ARG A 62 -17.84 -8.92 12.98
C ARG A 62 -17.45 -10.14 12.13
N ASP A 63 -17.87 -10.17 10.87
CA ASP A 63 -17.63 -11.32 9.99
C ASP A 63 -16.16 -11.40 9.56
N ILE A 64 -15.47 -10.26 9.38
CA ILE A 64 -14.02 -10.21 9.17
C ILE A 64 -13.26 -10.79 10.37
N LEU A 65 -13.70 -10.48 11.60
CA LEU A 65 -13.09 -10.98 12.84
C LEU A 65 -13.30 -12.47 13.07
N ARG A 66 -14.12 -13.17 12.27
CA ARG A 66 -14.25 -14.64 12.36
C ARG A 66 -13.12 -15.39 11.66
N VAL A 67 -12.28 -14.71 10.87
CA VAL A 67 -11.09 -15.29 10.26
C VAL A 67 -9.96 -15.30 11.31
N PRO A 68 -9.41 -16.46 11.74
CA PRO A 68 -8.46 -16.52 12.85
C PRO A 68 -7.24 -15.60 12.71
N LEU A 69 -6.62 -15.59 11.52
CA LEU A 69 -5.49 -14.71 11.23
C LEU A 69 -5.85 -13.22 11.39
N LEU A 70 -7.06 -12.83 10.98
CA LEU A 70 -7.52 -11.45 11.09
C LEU A 70 -7.95 -11.12 12.51
N HIS A 71 -8.58 -12.05 13.23
CA HIS A 71 -8.94 -11.89 14.65
C HIS A 71 -7.73 -11.54 15.52
N ASP A 72 -6.61 -12.24 15.31
CA ASP A 72 -5.42 -12.07 16.15
C ASP A 72 -4.64 -10.78 15.84
N VAL A 73 -4.80 -10.25 14.61
CA VAL A 73 -4.12 -9.03 14.16
C VAL A 73 -5.02 -7.79 14.31
N LEU A 74 -6.27 -7.90 13.86
CA LEU A 74 -7.35 -6.93 13.99
C LEU A 74 -8.16 -7.34 15.22
N THR A 75 -7.76 -6.90 16.41
CA THR A 75 -8.49 -7.22 17.65
C THR A 75 -9.89 -6.59 17.67
N GLN A 76 -10.78 -7.04 18.57
CA GLN A 76 -12.03 -6.33 18.87
C GLN A 76 -11.77 -4.85 19.18
N ASP A 77 -10.75 -4.51 19.97
CA ASP A 77 -10.36 -3.10 20.19
C ASP A 77 -10.06 -2.29 18.92
N PHE A 78 -9.62 -2.93 17.83
CA PHE A 78 -9.42 -2.23 16.54
C PHE A 78 -10.77 -1.96 15.87
N VAL A 79 -11.67 -2.95 15.87
CA VAL A 79 -13.05 -2.78 15.40
C VAL A 79 -13.78 -1.76 16.27
N ASP A 80 -13.76 -1.91 17.59
CA ASP A 80 -14.31 -0.97 18.56
C ASP A 80 -13.67 0.42 18.44
N TYR A 81 -12.37 0.54 18.12
CA TYR A 81 -11.75 1.85 17.85
C TYR A 81 -12.31 2.48 16.58
N TYR A 82 -12.46 1.73 15.48
CA TYR A 82 -13.05 2.26 14.24
C TYR A 82 -14.56 2.52 14.38
N GLU A 83 -15.25 1.75 15.21
CA GLU A 83 -16.65 1.94 15.59
C GLU A 83 -16.83 3.15 16.52
N SER A 84 -15.92 3.39 17.46
CA SER A 84 -16.04 4.44 18.50
C SER A 84 -15.37 5.78 18.19
N ASN A 85 -14.47 5.86 17.19
CA ASN A 85 -13.81 7.13 16.84
C ASN A 85 -14.60 7.92 15.80
N ASP A 86 -15.20 9.03 16.24
CA ASP A 86 -16.01 9.99 15.47
C ASP A 86 -15.43 10.40 14.11
N THR A 87 -14.13 10.24 13.89
CA THR A 87 -13.43 10.74 12.71
C THR A 87 -13.42 9.79 11.52
N ARG A 88 -13.61 8.46 11.69
CA ARG A 88 -13.21 7.52 10.62
C ARG A 88 -14.08 6.31 10.33
N LEU A 89 -15.13 6.00 11.11
CA LEU A 89 -16.31 5.22 10.68
C LEU A 89 -17.31 5.05 11.84
N SER A 90 -17.43 6.07 12.67
CA SER A 90 -18.18 5.95 13.90
C SER A 90 -19.64 6.33 13.71
N THR A 91 -20.40 5.34 13.24
CA THR A 91 -21.81 5.21 13.58
C THR A 91 -22.02 5.11 15.09
N GLU A 92 -21.00 4.73 15.89
CA GLU A 92 -21.12 4.55 17.34
C GLU A 92 -20.92 5.79 18.21
N GLY A 93 -20.11 6.77 17.83
CA GLY A 93 -20.04 8.07 18.49
C GLY A 93 -21.36 8.86 18.38
N ALA A 94 -22.12 8.60 17.30
CA ALA A 94 -23.55 8.91 17.25
C ALA A 94 -24.35 8.00 18.21
N LEU A 95 -24.09 6.67 18.24
CA LEU A 95 -24.70 5.72 19.19
C LEU A 95 -24.37 5.95 20.69
N ARG A 96 -23.31 6.68 21.03
CA ARG A 96 -22.88 6.97 22.41
C ARG A 96 -23.53 8.25 22.92
N ARG A 97 -23.85 9.21 22.04
CA ARG A 97 -24.78 10.32 22.35
C ARG A 97 -26.20 9.81 22.59
N LEU A 98 -26.66 8.89 21.75
CA LEU A 98 -27.88 8.05 21.93
C LEU A 98 -28.01 7.41 23.31
N ALA A 99 -26.92 6.89 23.88
CA ALA A 99 -26.96 6.15 25.15
C ALA A 99 -26.98 7.04 26.40
N PHE A 100 -26.59 8.32 26.27
CA PHE A 100 -26.49 9.25 27.41
C PHE A 100 -27.52 10.38 27.38
N GLU A 101 -28.15 10.68 26.24
CA GLU A 101 -29.24 11.66 26.15
C GLU A 101 -30.61 10.94 26.17
N HIS A 102 -31.47 11.32 27.11
CA HIS A 102 -32.74 10.62 27.40
C HIS A 102 -33.90 10.93 26.42
N GLN A 103 -33.60 11.52 25.26
CA GLN A 103 -34.52 11.68 24.14
C GLN A 103 -33.76 11.36 22.85
N LEU A 104 -34.02 10.18 22.28
CA LEU A 104 -33.39 9.79 21.02
C LEU A 104 -34.03 10.60 19.89
N ASP A 105 -33.19 11.23 19.06
CA ASP A 105 -33.63 11.92 17.87
C ASP A 105 -33.77 10.92 16.70
N TRP A 106 -34.63 11.20 15.72
CA TRP A 106 -34.96 10.30 14.61
C TRP A 106 -33.74 9.85 13.77
N ARG A 107 -32.62 10.57 13.88
CA ARG A 107 -31.34 10.39 13.18
C ARG A 107 -30.66 9.07 13.53
N ASP A 108 -30.82 8.68 14.78
CA ASP A 108 -30.05 7.58 15.35
C ASP A 108 -30.70 6.22 15.06
N GLU A 109 -32.03 6.22 15.01
CA GLU A 109 -32.84 5.10 14.56
C GLU A 109 -32.75 4.93 13.02
N LEU A 110 -32.42 6.00 12.29
CA LEU A 110 -32.11 5.95 10.86
C LEU A 110 -30.74 5.31 10.61
N ILE A 111 -29.68 5.78 11.27
CA ILE A 111 -28.31 5.26 11.10
C ILE A 111 -28.29 3.75 11.33
N ARG A 112 -28.80 3.26 12.46
CA ARG A 112 -28.79 1.83 12.77
C ARG A 112 -29.59 0.97 11.78
N ARG A 113 -30.68 1.50 11.22
CA ARG A 113 -31.54 0.79 10.24
C ARG A 113 -31.08 0.91 8.78
N VAL A 114 -30.16 1.84 8.49
CA VAL A 114 -29.57 2.02 7.15
C VAL A 114 -28.40 1.06 6.92
N PHE A 115 -27.67 0.70 7.97
CA PHE A 115 -26.47 -0.14 7.85
C PHE A 115 -26.73 -1.66 7.92
N ASP A 116 -27.92 -2.13 8.28
CA ASP A 116 -28.25 -3.57 8.38
C ASP A 116 -28.77 -4.19 7.07
N GLU A 117 -28.73 -3.43 5.98
CA GLU A 117 -29.27 -3.79 4.67
C GLU A 117 -28.14 -4.05 3.66
N PRO A 118 -28.45 -4.71 2.52
CA PRO A 118 -27.50 -4.84 1.42
C PRO A 118 -27.04 -3.46 0.94
N ALA A 119 -25.73 -3.27 0.92
CA ALA A 119 -25.11 -1.99 0.61
C ALA A 119 -23.94 -2.17 -0.34
N HIS A 120 -23.87 -1.27 -1.31
CA HIS A 120 -22.75 -1.13 -2.23
C HIS A 120 -22.05 0.21 -1.97
N VAL A 121 -20.78 0.16 -1.61
CA VAL A 121 -19.98 1.32 -1.21
C VAL A 121 -18.82 1.49 -2.17
N LEU A 122 -18.75 2.64 -2.83
CA LEU A 122 -17.64 3.06 -3.68
C LEU A 122 -16.76 4.02 -2.87
N LEU A 123 -15.44 3.81 -2.90
CA LEU A 123 -14.48 4.60 -2.13
C LEU A 123 -13.36 5.17 -2.99
N TRP A 124 -12.96 6.42 -2.71
CA TRP A 124 -11.86 7.12 -3.36
C TRP A 124 -10.89 7.72 -2.34
N ARG A 125 -9.65 7.91 -2.80
CA ARG A 125 -8.62 8.64 -2.06
C ARG A 125 -9.04 10.08 -1.78
N SER A 126 -8.86 10.46 -0.52
CA SER A 126 -8.90 11.84 -0.06
C SER A 126 -7.54 12.53 -0.28
N PRO A 127 -7.42 13.86 -0.10
CA PRO A 127 -6.15 14.58 -0.24
C PRO A 127 -5.02 14.09 0.70
N ASP A 128 -5.38 13.37 1.78
CA ASP A 128 -4.43 12.72 2.69
C ASP A 128 -3.93 11.35 2.19
N GLY A 129 -4.44 10.87 1.05
CA GLY A 129 -4.09 9.59 0.43
C GLY A 129 -4.87 8.39 0.97
N ARG A 130 -5.73 8.56 1.98
CA ARG A 130 -6.57 7.48 2.54
C ARG A 130 -7.91 7.41 1.81
N LEU A 131 -8.57 6.26 1.83
CA LEU A 131 -9.97 6.15 1.42
C LEU A 131 -10.82 7.03 2.35
N GLY A 132 -11.36 8.12 1.81
CA GLY A 132 -12.06 9.15 2.60
C GLY A 132 -13.23 9.80 1.89
N TYR A 133 -13.30 9.72 0.56
CA TYR A 133 -14.51 10.02 -0.17
C TYR A 133 -15.26 8.74 -0.49
N TRP A 134 -16.57 8.73 -0.31
CA TRP A 134 -17.39 7.55 -0.58
C TRP A 134 -18.80 7.90 -1.01
N VAL A 135 -19.38 6.99 -1.79
CA VAL A 135 -20.78 6.96 -2.20
C VAL A 135 -21.33 5.59 -1.84
N MET A 136 -22.44 5.55 -1.12
CA MET A 136 -23.08 4.33 -0.65
C MET A 136 -24.49 4.24 -1.23
N SER A 137 -24.77 3.16 -1.93
CA SER A 137 -26.08 2.83 -2.50
C SER A 137 -26.70 1.69 -1.70
N ILE A 138 -27.96 1.87 -1.29
CA ILE A 138 -28.72 0.92 -0.47
C ILE A 138 -30.08 0.71 -1.08
N ARG A 139 -30.57 -0.54 -1.04
CA ARG A 139 -31.95 -0.87 -1.40
C ARG A 139 -32.74 -1.22 -0.14
N ARG A 140 -33.86 -0.52 0.09
CA ARG A 140 -34.71 -0.72 1.25
C ARG A 140 -36.18 -0.46 0.97
N ASN A 141 -37.01 -1.43 1.34
CA ASN A 141 -38.47 -1.29 1.34
C ASN A 141 -38.92 -0.28 2.42
N GLY A 142 -39.77 0.68 2.04
CA GLY A 142 -40.39 1.63 2.98
C GLY A 142 -39.65 2.96 3.18
N LEU A 143 -38.64 3.27 2.35
CA LEU A 143 -37.99 4.58 2.33
C LEU A 143 -38.95 5.75 2.06
N ALA A 144 -40.07 5.51 1.35
CA ALA A 144 -41.10 6.51 1.09
C ALA A 144 -41.64 7.21 2.37
N LYS A 145 -41.73 6.49 3.51
CA LYS A 145 -42.15 7.09 4.79
C LYS A 145 -41.06 7.96 5.42
N LEU A 146 -39.80 7.59 5.21
CA LEU A 146 -38.64 8.39 5.63
C LEU A 146 -38.58 9.71 4.86
N VAL A 147 -38.77 9.68 3.53
CA VAL A 147 -38.80 10.87 2.66
C VAL A 147 -39.87 11.89 3.08
N GLN A 148 -41.07 11.43 3.45
CA GLN A 148 -42.14 12.31 3.94
C GLN A 148 -41.77 13.00 5.27
N GLY A 149 -41.04 12.31 6.15
CA GLY A 149 -40.51 12.90 7.38
C GLY A 149 -39.46 13.98 7.11
N PHE A 150 -38.53 13.72 6.17
CA PHE A 150 -37.46 14.66 5.81
C PHE A 150 -37.97 15.96 5.20
N GLY A 151 -38.98 15.90 4.32
CA GLY A 151 -39.53 17.09 3.68
C GLY A 151 -40.09 18.12 4.69
N ASN A 152 -40.71 17.65 5.77
CA ASN A 152 -41.25 18.52 6.82
C ASN A 152 -40.16 19.09 7.74
N VAL A 153 -39.10 18.33 8.01
CA VAL A 153 -37.97 18.74 8.87
C VAL A 153 -37.01 19.68 8.14
N ALA A 154 -36.72 19.46 6.86
CA ALA A 154 -35.87 20.33 6.06
C ALA A 154 -36.43 21.76 5.91
N ALA A 155 -37.74 21.93 6.08
CA ALA A 155 -38.39 23.24 6.10
C ALA A 155 -38.26 23.99 7.43
N SER A 156 -37.83 23.32 8.51
CA SER A 156 -37.85 23.86 9.88
C SER A 156 -36.51 23.77 10.64
N ASP A 157 -35.53 23.01 10.16
CA ASP A 157 -34.23 22.79 10.82
C ASP A 157 -33.05 23.42 10.05
N SER A 158 -32.12 24.04 10.78
CA SER A 158 -30.87 24.60 10.24
C SER A 158 -29.82 23.54 9.84
N GLN A 159 -30.01 22.28 10.24
CA GLN A 159 -29.05 21.19 10.05
C GLN A 159 -29.33 20.31 8.82
N LEU A 160 -30.56 20.36 8.28
CA LEU A 160 -30.97 19.63 7.08
C LEU A 160 -31.47 20.64 6.05
N SER A 161 -30.86 20.65 4.85
CA SER A 161 -31.26 21.57 3.79
C SER A 161 -31.27 20.87 2.43
N GLN A 162 -32.23 21.22 1.58
CA GLN A 162 -32.19 20.80 0.18
C GLN A 162 -31.15 21.65 -0.56
N VAL A 163 -30.18 21.00 -1.21
CA VAL A 163 -29.05 21.69 -1.86
C VAL A 163 -29.03 21.55 -3.38
N ALA A 164 -29.68 20.52 -3.92
CA ALA A 164 -29.78 20.31 -5.38
C ALA A 164 -31.01 19.45 -5.75
N ARG A 165 -31.22 19.25 -7.06
CA ARG A 165 -32.20 18.31 -7.62
C ARG A 165 -31.55 17.55 -8.77
N LEU A 166 -31.58 16.22 -8.71
CA LEU A 166 -31.08 15.33 -9.75
C LEU A 166 -32.14 15.12 -10.85
N SER A 167 -31.74 14.37 -11.88
CA SER A 167 -32.64 13.93 -12.96
C SER A 167 -33.88 13.23 -12.42
N GLY A 168 -35.05 13.57 -12.98
CA GLY A 168 -36.35 13.09 -12.48
C GLY A 168 -36.87 13.81 -11.24
N ASP A 169 -36.38 15.04 -10.98
CA ASP A 169 -36.78 15.91 -9.87
C ASP A 169 -36.49 15.34 -8.47
N VAL A 170 -35.48 14.47 -8.37
CA VAL A 170 -35.11 13.83 -7.10
C VAL A 170 -34.33 14.83 -6.23
N PRO A 171 -34.85 15.25 -5.06
CA PRO A 171 -34.17 16.21 -4.21
C PRO A 171 -32.91 15.61 -3.57
N VAL A 172 -31.84 16.40 -3.54
CA VAL A 172 -30.61 16.11 -2.79
C VAL A 172 -30.61 16.94 -1.52
N TYR A 173 -30.50 16.26 -0.39
CA TYR A 173 -30.44 16.89 0.92
C TYR A 173 -29.03 16.85 1.48
N ALA A 174 -28.62 17.94 2.14
CA ALA A 174 -27.40 18.04 2.92
C ALA A 174 -27.73 17.96 4.41
N LEU A 175 -27.09 17.02 5.10
CA LEU A 175 -27.18 16.86 6.56
C LEU A 175 -25.86 17.26 7.21
N LYS A 176 -25.89 18.32 8.03
CA LYS A 176 -24.73 18.81 8.77
C LYS A 176 -24.58 18.04 10.08
N LEU A 177 -23.57 17.18 10.16
CA LEU A 177 -23.29 16.34 11.33
C LEU A 177 -22.42 17.06 12.37
N ALA A 178 -21.43 17.83 11.91
CA ALA A 178 -20.52 18.61 12.74
C ALA A 178 -19.89 19.76 11.93
N VAL A 179 -19.05 20.57 12.58
CA VAL A 179 -18.24 21.57 11.89
C VAL A 179 -17.34 20.87 10.85
N GLY A 180 -17.42 21.31 9.59
CA GLY A 180 -16.67 20.70 8.48
C GLY A 180 -17.16 19.32 8.05
N ARG A 181 -18.33 18.85 8.53
CA ARG A 181 -18.88 17.53 8.20
C ARG A 181 -20.33 17.63 7.77
N THR A 182 -20.52 17.49 6.47
CA THR A 182 -21.82 17.46 5.83
C THR A 182 -21.86 16.25 4.92
N ILE A 183 -22.88 15.40 5.07
CA ILE A 183 -23.14 14.33 4.12
C ILE A 183 -24.28 14.76 3.20
N LEU A 184 -24.29 14.26 1.96
CA LEU A 184 -25.44 14.40 1.09
C LEU A 184 -26.20 13.08 1.04
N PHE A 185 -27.50 13.15 0.84
CA PHE A 185 -28.28 11.96 0.51
C PHE A 185 -29.42 12.30 -0.45
N ALA A 186 -29.81 11.30 -1.22
CA ALA A 186 -30.92 11.36 -2.15
C ALA A 186 -31.65 10.01 -2.14
N THR A 187 -32.95 10.06 -2.37
CA THR A 187 -33.82 8.87 -2.29
C THR A 187 -34.78 8.84 -3.46
N LYS A 188 -34.95 7.67 -4.07
CA LYS A 188 -35.90 7.41 -5.14
C LYS A 188 -36.47 6.01 -4.94
N ASP A 189 -37.79 5.89 -4.87
CA ASP A 189 -38.49 4.63 -4.64
C ASP A 189 -38.02 3.88 -3.38
N ASP A 190 -37.43 2.69 -3.55
CA ASP A 190 -36.82 1.85 -2.53
C ASP A 190 -35.29 2.00 -2.48
N ARG A 191 -34.72 3.08 -3.02
CA ARG A 191 -33.28 3.31 -3.08
C ARG A 191 -32.85 4.59 -2.36
N LEU A 192 -31.73 4.47 -1.66
CA LEU A 192 -31.06 5.56 -0.95
C LEU A 192 -29.61 5.60 -1.42
N VAL A 193 -29.15 6.79 -1.82
CA VAL A 193 -27.73 7.08 -2.02
C VAL A 193 -27.26 8.07 -0.97
N VAL A 194 -26.15 7.76 -0.30
CA VAL A 194 -25.49 8.61 0.69
C VAL A 194 -24.08 8.94 0.22
N ILE A 195 -23.65 10.18 0.38
CA ILE A 195 -22.40 10.72 -0.15
C ILE A 195 -21.63 11.40 0.97
N SER A 196 -20.34 11.08 1.10
CA SER A 196 -19.52 11.46 2.25
C SER A 196 -19.24 12.95 2.39
N ALA A 197 -19.27 13.70 1.29
CA ALA A 197 -18.97 15.13 1.28
C ALA A 197 -19.68 15.86 0.13
N PRO A 198 -20.03 17.16 0.28
CA PRO A 198 -20.73 17.90 -0.77
C PRO A 198 -19.93 17.99 -2.06
N GLY A 199 -18.61 18.20 -1.95
CA GLY A 199 -17.71 18.33 -3.11
C GLY A 199 -17.60 17.08 -4.00
N VAL A 200 -18.13 15.93 -3.55
CA VAL A 200 -18.22 14.73 -4.39
C VAL A 200 -19.27 14.95 -5.48
N LEU A 201 -20.39 15.62 -5.19
CA LEU A 201 -21.50 15.81 -6.14
C LEU A 201 -21.65 17.27 -6.61
N LEU A 202 -21.21 18.23 -5.79
CA LEU A 202 -21.40 19.66 -5.99
C LEU A 202 -20.06 20.35 -6.27
N ASP A 203 -20.09 21.35 -7.15
CA ASP A 203 -18.97 22.27 -7.36
C ASP A 203 -18.83 23.25 -6.17
N PRO A 204 -17.74 24.05 -6.09
CA PRO A 204 -17.55 25.03 -5.02
C PRO A 204 -18.62 26.14 -4.93
N LYS A 205 -19.46 26.29 -5.97
CA LYS A 205 -20.58 27.23 -6.04
C LYS A 205 -21.92 26.57 -5.70
N GLY A 206 -21.94 25.27 -5.41
CA GLY A 206 -23.15 24.49 -5.12
C GLY A 206 -23.87 23.96 -6.37
N GLY A 207 -23.29 24.09 -7.57
CA GLY A 207 -23.83 23.50 -8.80
C GLY A 207 -23.57 22.00 -8.89
N LEU A 208 -24.45 21.25 -9.55
CA LEU A 208 -24.23 19.81 -9.78
C LEU A 208 -23.08 19.58 -10.76
N LEU A 209 -22.20 18.64 -10.42
CA LEU A 209 -21.19 18.11 -11.33
C LEU A 209 -21.86 17.08 -12.25
N GLY A 210 -22.10 17.44 -13.51
CA GLY A 210 -22.96 16.69 -14.45
C GLY A 210 -22.73 15.19 -14.48
N GLU A 211 -21.52 14.74 -14.82
CA GLU A 211 -21.15 13.32 -14.88
C GLU A 211 -21.42 12.56 -13.56
N ARG A 212 -21.11 13.20 -12.42
CA ARG A 212 -21.33 12.59 -11.11
C ARG A 212 -22.81 12.57 -10.71
N ALA A 213 -23.55 13.59 -11.11
CA ALA A 213 -24.99 13.65 -10.92
C ALA A 213 -25.72 12.59 -11.75
N ASP A 214 -25.25 12.32 -12.97
CA ASP A 214 -25.76 11.27 -13.83
C ASP A 214 -25.49 9.88 -13.22
N ALA A 215 -24.27 9.62 -12.75
CA ALA A 215 -23.91 8.38 -12.05
C ALA A 215 -24.78 8.14 -10.79
N VAL A 216 -24.96 9.17 -9.95
CA VAL A 216 -25.84 9.07 -8.77
C VAL A 216 -27.31 8.85 -9.17
N SER A 217 -27.77 9.49 -10.26
CA SER A 217 -29.11 9.30 -10.78
C SER A 217 -29.34 7.87 -11.30
N GLU A 218 -28.32 7.24 -11.90
CA GLU A 218 -28.36 5.85 -12.33
C GLU A 218 -28.39 4.88 -11.14
N MET A 219 -27.58 5.12 -10.10
CA MET A 219 -27.63 4.33 -8.85
C MET A 219 -29.02 4.37 -8.21
N LEU A 220 -29.64 5.55 -8.18
CA LEU A 220 -31.00 5.73 -7.65
C LEU A 220 -32.09 5.10 -8.52
N SER A 221 -31.87 4.95 -9.82
CA SER A 221 -32.90 4.46 -10.75
C SER A 221 -32.80 2.96 -11.01
N SER A 222 -31.58 2.45 -11.17
CA SER A 222 -31.33 1.04 -11.53
C SER A 222 -30.70 0.23 -10.39
N GLY A 223 -30.06 0.90 -9.43
CA GLY A 223 -29.24 0.24 -8.42
C GLY A 223 -27.87 -0.22 -8.92
N ARG A 224 -27.53 0.10 -10.16
CA ARG A 224 -26.25 -0.22 -10.76
C ARG A 224 -25.36 1.01 -10.72
N ASP A 225 -24.07 0.72 -10.76
CA ASP A 225 -22.99 1.67 -10.91
C ASP A 225 -21.96 1.07 -11.85
N ASP A 226 -21.18 1.94 -12.49
CA ASP A 226 -20.18 1.50 -13.46
C ASP A 226 -19.01 0.76 -12.80
N ALA A 227 -18.85 0.81 -11.48
CA ALA A 227 -17.74 0.13 -10.81
C ALA A 227 -17.84 -1.39 -10.95
N ALA A 228 -19.07 -1.94 -11.01
CA ALA A 228 -19.29 -3.35 -11.30
C ALA A 228 -18.74 -3.73 -12.69
N SER A 229 -18.85 -2.84 -13.67
CA SER A 229 -18.29 -3.06 -15.01
C SER A 229 -16.77 -2.84 -15.06
N THR A 230 -16.27 -1.80 -14.37
CA THR A 230 -14.86 -1.44 -14.24
C THR A 230 -14.05 -2.59 -13.67
N TYR A 231 -14.57 -3.24 -12.62
CA TYR A 231 -13.93 -4.37 -11.96
C TYR A 231 -14.44 -5.73 -12.45
N ARG A 232 -15.19 -5.79 -13.56
CA ARG A 232 -15.70 -7.04 -14.15
C ARG A 232 -16.49 -7.90 -13.16
N LEU A 233 -17.20 -7.27 -12.23
CA LEU A 233 -18.08 -7.92 -11.27
C LEU A 233 -19.41 -8.33 -11.91
N ASP A 234 -19.83 -7.69 -13.00
CA ASP A 234 -21.07 -8.04 -13.74
C ASP A 234 -21.05 -9.46 -14.31
N ALA A 235 -19.87 -9.96 -14.69
CA ALA A 235 -19.69 -11.32 -15.21
C ALA A 235 -19.94 -12.40 -14.14
N SER A 236 -20.00 -12.02 -12.85
CA SER A 236 -20.14 -12.95 -11.73
C SER A 236 -21.58 -13.45 -11.54
N GLY A 237 -22.59 -12.82 -12.14
CA GLY A 237 -24.00 -13.22 -12.08
C GLY A 237 -24.68 -13.13 -10.70
N ASP A 238 -23.94 -13.13 -9.59
CA ASP A 238 -24.49 -13.17 -8.23
C ASP A 238 -23.93 -12.05 -7.33
N ALA A 239 -24.85 -11.37 -6.63
CA ALA A 239 -24.52 -10.64 -5.42
C ALA A 239 -23.86 -11.61 -4.41
N PRO A 240 -22.79 -11.21 -3.71
CA PRO A 240 -22.07 -12.09 -2.80
C PRO A 240 -23.01 -12.54 -1.67
N LYS A 241 -22.98 -13.83 -1.35
CA LYS A 241 -23.54 -14.36 -0.09
C LYS A 241 -22.55 -14.03 1.03
N GLY A 242 -22.73 -12.89 1.70
CA GLY A 242 -21.77 -12.31 2.64
C GLY A 242 -21.22 -10.96 2.17
N HIS A 243 -19.90 -10.84 2.08
CA HIS A 243 -19.22 -9.58 1.78
C HIS A 243 -18.16 -9.76 0.70
N ARG A 244 -18.00 -8.75 -0.15
CA ARG A 244 -16.95 -8.67 -1.15
C ARG A 244 -16.27 -7.32 -1.03
N LEU A 245 -14.96 -7.33 -0.83
CA LEU A 245 -14.10 -6.16 -0.86
C LEU A 245 -13.22 -6.22 -2.10
N VAL A 246 -13.26 -5.18 -2.93
CA VAL A 246 -12.34 -4.98 -4.06
C VAL A 246 -11.45 -3.79 -3.77
N VAL A 247 -10.15 -3.92 -3.97
CA VAL A 247 -9.18 -2.82 -3.82
C VAL A 247 -8.33 -2.74 -5.06
N SER A 248 -8.25 -1.55 -5.66
CA SER A 248 -7.44 -1.30 -6.85
C SER A 248 -5.96 -1.51 -6.56
N ALA A 249 -5.24 -2.13 -7.50
CA ALA A 249 -3.79 -2.18 -7.48
C ALA A 249 -3.19 -0.77 -7.57
N ASN A 250 -3.88 0.19 -8.21
CA ASN A 250 -3.49 1.60 -8.23
C ASN A 250 -3.45 2.21 -6.81
N TYR A 251 -4.35 1.78 -5.94
CA TYR A 251 -4.37 2.22 -4.54
C TYR A 251 -3.25 1.54 -3.74
N LEU A 252 -3.14 0.21 -3.88
CA LEU A 252 -2.16 -0.61 -3.14
C LEU A 252 -0.71 -0.37 -3.54
N SER A 253 -0.46 0.03 -4.79
CA SER A 253 0.89 0.27 -5.30
C SER A 253 1.45 1.63 -4.91
N PHE A 254 0.68 2.54 -4.29
CA PHE A 254 1.14 3.86 -3.86
C PHE A 254 1.89 4.68 -4.96
N GLY A 255 1.54 4.50 -6.24
CA GLY A 255 2.20 5.19 -7.35
C GLY A 255 3.32 4.40 -8.05
N TYR A 256 3.48 3.12 -7.74
CA TYR A 256 4.48 2.23 -8.33
C TYR A 256 3.89 1.26 -9.39
N GLN A 257 2.86 1.68 -10.13
CA GLN A 257 2.07 0.82 -11.01
C GLN A 257 2.90 0.07 -12.07
N ALA A 258 3.99 0.67 -12.55
CA ALA A 258 4.93 0.04 -13.50
C ALA A 258 5.53 -1.30 -13.01
N PHE A 259 5.51 -1.55 -11.70
CA PHE A 259 5.98 -2.80 -11.10
C PHE A 259 4.85 -3.78 -10.75
N PHE A 260 3.59 -3.40 -10.97
CA PHE A 260 2.41 -4.24 -10.74
C PHE A 260 1.62 -4.39 -12.05
N SER A 261 2.32 -4.42 -13.20
CA SER A 261 1.66 -4.38 -14.50
C SER A 261 0.74 -5.59 -14.67
N GLY A 262 -0.44 -5.38 -15.26
CA GLY A 262 -1.41 -6.44 -15.50
C GLY A 262 -2.13 -6.98 -14.26
N ILE A 263 -1.97 -6.37 -13.09
CA ILE A 263 -2.84 -6.58 -11.92
C ILE A 263 -3.66 -5.31 -11.73
N ASP A 264 -4.98 -5.39 -11.90
CA ASP A 264 -5.86 -4.22 -11.81
C ASP A 264 -6.45 -4.05 -10.41
N ALA A 265 -6.78 -5.16 -9.74
CA ALA A 265 -7.40 -5.16 -8.42
C ALA A 265 -7.22 -6.49 -7.68
N LEU A 266 -7.36 -6.44 -6.34
CA LEU A 266 -7.53 -7.61 -5.49
C LEU A 266 -8.96 -7.64 -4.97
N ARG A 267 -9.54 -8.84 -4.92
CA ARG A 267 -10.87 -9.11 -4.38
C ARG A 267 -10.76 -10.08 -3.20
N PHE A 268 -11.52 -9.78 -2.16
CA PHE A 268 -11.67 -10.59 -0.97
C PHE A 268 -13.15 -10.86 -0.76
N ASP A 269 -13.56 -12.11 -0.90
CA ASP A 269 -14.94 -12.55 -0.64
C ASP A 269 -14.96 -13.24 0.74
N PHE A 270 -15.86 -12.80 1.61
CA PHE A 270 -16.09 -13.33 2.95
C PHE A 270 -17.50 -13.89 3.01
N SER A 271 -17.65 -15.16 3.38
CA SER A 271 -18.96 -15.77 3.59
C SER A 271 -19.03 -16.47 4.94
N THR A 272 -20.16 -16.33 5.61
CA THR A 272 -20.45 -17.01 6.87
C THR A 272 -21.50 -18.09 6.66
N ASN A 273 -21.16 -19.33 6.98
CA ASN A 273 -22.14 -20.42 7.05
C ASN A 273 -22.53 -20.64 8.52
N GLY A 274 -23.47 -19.85 9.02
CA GLY A 274 -23.97 -19.99 10.40
C GLY A 274 -22.90 -19.68 11.47
N ASN A 275 -22.63 -20.66 12.35
CA ASN A 275 -21.67 -20.54 13.46
C ASN A 275 -20.26 -21.06 13.12
N ALA A 276 -20.03 -21.58 11.91
CA ALA A 276 -18.71 -22.06 11.50
C ALA A 276 -17.70 -20.90 11.36
N ALA A 277 -16.41 -21.22 11.41
CA ALA A 277 -15.34 -20.28 11.10
C ALA A 277 -15.58 -19.67 9.70
N ALA A 278 -15.44 -18.34 9.58
CA ALA A 278 -15.64 -17.68 8.29
C ALA A 278 -14.53 -18.09 7.32
N ASN A 279 -14.90 -18.49 6.11
CA ASN A 279 -13.95 -18.71 5.04
C ASN A 279 -13.81 -17.41 4.23
N TRP A 280 -12.59 -17.16 3.74
CA TRP A 280 -12.31 -16.07 2.85
C TRP A 280 -11.63 -16.57 1.58
N GLN A 281 -11.97 -15.93 0.47
CA GLN A 281 -11.39 -16.22 -0.83
C GLN A 281 -10.71 -14.95 -1.35
N THR A 282 -9.48 -15.11 -1.84
CA THR A 282 -8.76 -14.01 -2.49
C THR A 282 -8.75 -14.26 -4.00
N SER A 283 -8.95 -13.21 -4.79
CA SER A 283 -8.79 -13.25 -6.24
C SER A 283 -8.05 -12.00 -6.73
N ALA A 284 -7.33 -12.11 -7.84
CA ALA A 284 -6.69 -10.99 -8.52
C ALA A 284 -7.36 -10.76 -9.88
N LEU A 285 -7.64 -9.51 -10.21
CA LEU A 285 -8.10 -9.13 -11.54
C LEU A 285 -6.86 -8.97 -12.41
N ILE A 286 -6.69 -9.90 -13.35
CA ILE A 286 -5.52 -9.98 -14.20
C ILE A 286 -5.87 -9.46 -15.59
N GLU A 287 -5.04 -8.58 -16.13
CA GLU A 287 -5.01 -8.15 -17.53
C GLU A 287 -3.80 -8.78 -18.24
N PRO A 288 -3.98 -9.92 -18.94
CA PRO A 288 -2.87 -10.70 -19.49
C PRO A 288 -2.01 -9.93 -20.49
N GLY A 289 -2.61 -9.00 -21.25
CA GLY A 289 -1.90 -8.19 -22.24
C GLY A 289 -0.86 -7.23 -21.65
N LYS A 290 -0.91 -6.97 -20.34
CA LYS A 290 0.04 -6.11 -19.61
C LYS A 290 1.02 -6.92 -18.75
N LEU A 291 0.89 -8.25 -18.69
CA LEU A 291 1.81 -9.11 -17.97
C LEU A 291 3.02 -9.51 -18.85
N PRO A 292 4.19 -9.79 -18.26
CA PRO A 292 5.25 -10.53 -18.93
C PRO A 292 4.71 -11.88 -19.46
N GLN A 293 5.19 -12.33 -20.62
CA GLN A 293 4.69 -13.54 -21.30
C GLN A 293 4.57 -14.77 -20.39
N GLU A 294 5.46 -14.92 -19.41
CA GLU A 294 5.32 -15.88 -18.31
C GLU A 294 5.71 -15.20 -16.99
N TRP A 295 4.76 -15.07 -16.06
CA TRP A 295 5.05 -14.66 -14.69
C TRP A 295 5.60 -15.86 -13.89
N ASN A 296 6.83 -16.25 -14.21
CA ASN A 296 7.53 -17.37 -13.57
C ASN A 296 8.57 -16.87 -12.56
N SER A 297 8.34 -17.15 -11.29
CA SER A 297 9.16 -16.65 -10.17
C SER A 297 10.22 -17.64 -9.68
N ALA A 298 10.32 -18.84 -10.27
CA ALA A 298 11.16 -19.91 -9.75
C ALA A 298 12.66 -19.55 -9.69
N ASP A 299 13.18 -18.87 -10.73
CA ASP A 299 14.57 -18.42 -10.75
C ASP A 299 14.85 -17.35 -9.68
N LEU A 300 13.89 -16.45 -9.43
CA LEU A 300 14.02 -15.43 -8.38
C LEU A 300 14.11 -16.06 -6.99
N TRP A 301 13.25 -17.02 -6.70
CA TRP A 301 13.25 -17.74 -5.42
C TRP A 301 14.51 -18.57 -5.19
N ARG A 302 15.16 -19.02 -6.26
CA ARG A 302 16.47 -19.70 -6.18
C ARG A 302 17.64 -18.74 -5.92
N ALA A 303 17.49 -17.45 -6.20
CA ALA A 303 18.53 -16.45 -5.96
C ALA A 303 18.41 -15.81 -4.56
N LEU A 304 17.20 -15.73 -4.01
CA LEU A 304 16.94 -15.00 -2.78
C LEU A 304 17.24 -15.81 -1.51
N PRO A 305 17.78 -15.19 -0.44
CA PRO A 305 18.01 -15.84 0.84
C PRO A 305 16.73 -16.40 1.49
N ALA A 306 16.85 -17.57 2.13
CA ALA A 306 15.76 -18.16 2.91
C ALA A 306 15.31 -17.27 4.11
N ASN A 307 14.12 -17.57 4.64
CA ASN A 307 13.52 -16.91 5.81
C ASN A 307 13.30 -15.38 5.70
N PRO A 308 12.75 -14.87 4.59
CA PRO A 308 12.36 -13.46 4.50
C PRO A 308 11.23 -13.15 5.49
N ALA A 309 11.21 -11.92 6.00
CA ALA A 309 10.03 -11.38 6.67
C ALA A 309 8.85 -11.36 5.68
N ALA A 310 9.06 -10.80 4.50
CA ALA A 310 8.16 -10.88 3.37
C ALA A 310 8.97 -10.85 2.07
N CYS A 311 8.55 -11.59 1.05
CA CYS A 311 9.05 -11.50 -0.31
C CYS A 311 7.88 -11.47 -1.27
N THR A 312 7.96 -10.65 -2.31
CA THR A 312 6.97 -10.69 -3.40
C THR A 312 7.64 -10.59 -4.75
N SER A 313 7.10 -11.34 -5.70
CA SER A 313 7.44 -11.29 -7.11
C SER A 313 6.45 -10.36 -7.79
N LEU A 314 6.97 -9.56 -8.71
CA LEU A 314 6.29 -8.43 -9.32
C LEU A 314 6.40 -8.55 -10.84
N PRO A 315 5.29 -8.49 -11.58
CA PRO A 315 5.32 -8.48 -13.04
C PRO A 315 5.80 -7.09 -13.50
N ALA A 316 7.11 -6.90 -13.54
CA ALA A 316 7.70 -5.61 -13.86
C ALA A 316 7.60 -5.32 -15.36
N ASP A 317 7.05 -4.15 -15.72
CA ASP A 317 7.21 -3.60 -17.06
C ASP A 317 8.55 -2.85 -17.13
N TRP A 318 9.58 -3.54 -17.64
CA TRP A 318 10.93 -2.97 -17.75
C TRP A 318 11.02 -1.80 -18.73
N LYS A 319 10.09 -1.69 -19.69
CA LYS A 319 10.03 -0.56 -20.63
C LYS A 319 9.46 0.68 -19.94
N GLU A 320 8.38 0.54 -19.18
CA GLU A 320 7.82 1.63 -18.38
C GLU A 320 8.79 2.06 -17.27
N ALA A 321 9.36 1.08 -16.55
CA ALA A 321 10.33 1.33 -15.49
C ALA A 321 11.60 2.06 -16.00
N SER A 322 12.12 1.68 -17.17
CA SER A 322 13.26 2.38 -17.78
C SER A 322 12.89 3.80 -18.26
N GLY A 323 11.65 4.02 -18.69
CA GLY A 323 11.12 5.36 -18.97
C GLY A 323 11.13 6.27 -17.74
N LEU A 324 10.84 5.74 -16.54
CA LEU A 324 10.96 6.48 -15.28
C LEU A 324 12.42 6.74 -14.90
N LEU A 325 13.30 5.75 -15.06
CA LEU A 325 14.74 5.89 -14.82
C LEU A 325 15.36 6.99 -15.69
N GLY A 326 14.96 7.09 -16.96
CA GLY A 326 15.43 8.11 -17.89
C GLY A 326 15.07 9.55 -17.49
N LYS A 327 14.12 9.75 -16.57
CA LYS A 327 13.78 11.07 -16.02
C LYS A 327 14.71 11.53 -14.89
N VAL A 328 15.46 10.61 -14.28
CA VAL A 328 16.29 10.88 -13.09
C VAL A 328 17.78 10.61 -13.30
N ALA A 329 18.14 9.79 -14.28
CA ALA A 329 19.53 9.39 -14.52
C ALA A 329 20.19 10.18 -15.65
N ASP A 330 21.45 10.58 -15.47
CA ASP A 330 22.24 11.33 -16.47
C ASP A 330 22.66 10.47 -17.68
N VAL A 331 22.35 9.17 -17.67
CA VAL A 331 22.41 8.31 -18.86
C VAL A 331 21.31 8.63 -19.88
N GLY A 332 20.32 9.44 -19.49
CA GLY A 332 19.20 9.87 -20.33
C GLY A 332 18.26 8.72 -20.71
N ALA A 333 17.23 9.04 -21.51
CA ALA A 333 16.21 8.07 -21.92
C ALA A 333 16.81 6.86 -22.68
N GLN A 334 17.80 7.09 -23.55
CA GLN A 334 18.42 6.03 -24.34
C GLN A 334 19.24 5.06 -23.48
N GLY A 335 20.05 5.59 -22.54
CA GLY A 335 20.83 4.73 -21.64
C GLY A 335 19.95 3.97 -20.65
N ALA A 336 18.87 4.59 -20.17
CA ALA A 336 17.90 3.92 -19.31
C ALA A 336 17.15 2.80 -20.05
N ALA A 337 16.72 3.05 -21.30
CA ALA A 337 16.12 2.04 -22.16
C ALA A 337 17.09 0.87 -22.41
N ALA A 338 18.37 1.15 -22.66
CA ALA A 338 19.39 0.11 -22.83
C ALA A 338 19.57 -0.77 -21.59
N ILE A 339 19.33 -0.27 -20.36
CA ILE A 339 19.29 -1.09 -19.15
C ILE A 339 18.01 -1.95 -19.14
N GLY A 340 16.85 -1.33 -19.37
CA GLY A 340 15.56 -2.02 -19.40
C GLY A 340 15.49 -3.16 -20.43
N ASP A 341 16.09 -2.96 -21.60
CA ASP A 341 16.15 -3.95 -22.68
C ASP A 341 16.93 -5.21 -22.30
N GLN A 342 17.78 -5.14 -21.28
CA GLN A 342 18.56 -6.28 -20.78
C GLN A 342 17.87 -7.01 -19.63
N LEU A 343 16.80 -6.46 -19.07
CA LEU A 343 16.04 -7.07 -17.99
C LEU A 343 14.90 -7.93 -18.56
N THR A 344 14.53 -8.97 -17.83
CA THR A 344 13.51 -9.93 -18.27
C THR A 344 12.77 -10.56 -17.11
N GLY A 345 11.55 -11.03 -17.39
CA GLY A 345 10.69 -11.71 -16.42
C GLY A 345 10.28 -10.82 -15.24
N PRO A 346 9.76 -11.42 -14.18
CA PRO A 346 9.41 -10.69 -12.97
C PRO A 346 10.64 -10.13 -12.23
N ALA A 347 10.39 -9.15 -11.37
CA ALA A 347 11.32 -8.70 -10.34
C ALA A 347 10.91 -9.31 -8.99
N ALA A 348 11.81 -9.36 -8.02
CA ALA A 348 11.46 -9.65 -6.63
C ALA A 348 11.90 -8.52 -5.70
N ILE A 349 11.14 -8.33 -4.63
CA ILE A 349 11.47 -7.47 -3.51
C ILE A 349 11.28 -8.25 -2.20
N CYS A 350 12.29 -8.19 -1.33
CA CYS A 350 12.31 -8.96 -0.09
C CYS A 350 12.78 -8.13 1.10
N TRP A 351 12.04 -8.25 2.19
CA TRP A 351 12.39 -7.71 3.50
C TRP A 351 12.86 -8.84 4.41
N TYR A 352 13.86 -8.55 5.23
CA TYR A 352 14.41 -9.51 6.18
C TYR A 352 14.45 -8.92 7.57
N ALA A 353 14.20 -9.75 8.57
CA ALA A 353 14.27 -9.38 9.97
C ALA A 353 15.62 -8.78 10.36
N LYS A 354 16.72 -9.06 9.66
CA LYS A 354 18.04 -8.47 9.95
C LYS A 354 18.30 -7.06 9.38
N SER A 355 17.44 -6.56 8.48
CA SER A 355 17.61 -5.29 7.76
C SER A 355 16.72 -4.17 8.34
N ALA A 356 16.12 -3.32 7.52
CA ALA A 356 15.14 -2.30 7.90
C ALA A 356 13.97 -2.31 6.91
N LEU A 357 12.81 -1.74 7.28
CA LEU A 357 11.64 -1.70 6.40
C LEU A 357 11.92 -0.90 5.12
N VAL A 358 12.77 0.12 5.23
CA VAL A 358 13.23 0.98 4.13
C VAL A 358 14.45 0.43 3.39
N SER A 359 14.89 -0.79 3.69
CA SER A 359 16.08 -1.41 3.09
C SER A 359 15.82 -2.86 2.64
N PRO A 360 14.82 -3.09 1.78
CA PRO A 360 14.65 -4.39 1.14
C PRO A 360 15.74 -4.65 0.11
N VAL A 361 15.90 -5.92 -0.27
CA VAL A 361 16.66 -6.32 -1.44
C VAL A 361 15.73 -6.49 -2.64
N PHE A 362 16.17 -5.95 -3.77
CA PHE A 362 15.53 -6.06 -5.07
C PHE A 362 16.38 -6.97 -5.95
N VAL A 363 15.72 -7.89 -6.66
CA VAL A 363 16.39 -8.81 -7.59
C VAL A 363 15.64 -8.81 -8.91
N ALA A 364 16.38 -8.67 -10.01
CA ALA A 364 15.87 -8.80 -11.36
C ALA A 364 16.75 -9.74 -12.18
N ARG A 365 16.17 -10.42 -13.17
CA ARG A 365 16.94 -11.25 -14.10
C ARG A 365 17.47 -10.42 -15.25
N VAL A 366 18.69 -10.74 -15.65
CA VAL A 366 19.34 -10.20 -16.84
C VAL A 366 19.27 -11.27 -17.93
N LYS A 367 18.97 -10.85 -19.16
CA LYS A 367 19.01 -11.72 -20.35
C LYS A 367 20.43 -12.28 -20.53
N THR A 368 20.55 -13.43 -21.18
CA THR A 368 21.87 -13.95 -21.57
C THR A 368 22.52 -12.95 -22.53
N GLN A 369 23.75 -12.54 -22.24
CA GLN A 369 24.48 -11.52 -22.98
C GLN A 369 25.78 -12.08 -23.56
N ASP A 370 26.18 -11.57 -24.71
CA ASP A 370 27.56 -11.67 -25.14
C ASP A 370 28.48 -10.77 -24.29
N VAL A 371 29.79 -10.94 -24.46
CA VAL A 371 30.80 -10.22 -23.67
C VAL A 371 30.70 -8.70 -23.84
N ALA A 372 30.40 -8.22 -25.06
CA ALA A 372 30.32 -6.80 -25.36
C ALA A 372 29.10 -6.14 -24.69
N SER A 373 27.93 -6.79 -24.79
CA SER A 373 26.68 -6.36 -24.18
C SER A 373 26.78 -6.38 -22.66
N SER A 374 27.46 -7.38 -22.09
CA SER A 374 27.74 -7.44 -20.65
C SER A 374 28.62 -6.28 -20.19
N ALA A 375 29.69 -5.95 -20.92
CA ALA A 375 30.53 -4.80 -20.61
C ALA A 375 29.76 -3.47 -20.71
N ALA A 376 28.93 -3.30 -21.74
CA ALA A 376 28.10 -2.11 -21.92
C ALA A 376 27.06 -1.95 -20.81
N LEU A 377 26.41 -3.05 -20.39
CA LEU A 377 25.49 -3.05 -19.26
C LEU A 377 26.21 -2.66 -17.96
N LYS A 378 27.38 -3.25 -17.66
CA LYS A 378 28.18 -2.90 -16.48
C LYS A 378 28.53 -1.41 -16.44
N ALA A 379 28.98 -0.85 -17.56
CA ALA A 379 29.30 0.58 -17.66
C ALA A 379 28.06 1.45 -17.40
N SER A 380 26.92 1.09 -17.99
CA SER A 380 25.66 1.82 -17.85
C SER A 380 25.13 1.76 -16.42
N LEU A 381 25.19 0.59 -15.78
CA LEU A 381 24.78 0.39 -14.39
C LEU A 381 25.68 1.17 -13.42
N GLY A 382 27.00 1.06 -13.55
CA GLY A 382 27.95 1.77 -12.69
C GLY A 382 27.79 3.28 -12.78
N LYS A 383 27.60 3.82 -14.00
CA LYS A 383 27.30 5.24 -14.21
C LYS A 383 25.97 5.63 -13.56
N THR A 384 24.89 4.93 -13.88
CA THR A 384 23.54 5.20 -13.33
C THR A 384 23.53 5.15 -11.81
N PHE A 385 24.19 4.18 -11.20
CA PHE A 385 24.34 4.08 -9.74
C PHE A 385 25.07 5.29 -9.17
N GLY A 386 26.17 5.72 -9.80
CA GLY A 386 26.91 6.93 -9.43
C GLY A 386 26.09 8.22 -9.57
N ASP A 387 25.19 8.29 -10.54
CA ASP A 387 24.39 9.49 -10.84
C ASP A 387 23.14 9.61 -9.96
N VAL A 388 22.51 8.48 -9.60
CA VAL A 388 21.21 8.49 -8.91
C VAL A 388 21.35 8.31 -7.39
N ILE A 389 22.26 7.44 -6.94
CA ILE A 389 22.31 7.04 -5.53
C ILE A 389 23.21 7.97 -4.74
N GLY A 390 22.71 8.63 -3.68
CA GLY A 390 23.58 9.24 -2.67
C GLY A 390 23.07 10.53 -2.06
N ALA A 391 23.55 10.80 -0.85
CA ALA A 391 23.30 12.04 -0.12
C ALA A 391 24.41 13.05 -0.38
N TYR A 392 24.04 14.31 -0.51
CA TYR A 392 24.97 15.42 -0.63
C TYR A 392 25.49 15.82 0.76
N GLU A 393 26.76 15.55 1.02
CA GLU A 393 27.42 15.82 2.31
C GLU A 393 28.15 17.16 2.29
N ALA A 394 27.93 17.98 3.32
CA ALA A 394 28.69 19.20 3.51
C ALA A 394 30.13 18.93 3.95
N LYS A 395 30.34 17.89 4.78
CA LYS A 395 31.65 17.57 5.37
C LYS A 395 32.60 16.89 4.37
N ALA A 396 32.06 16.15 3.39
CA ALA A 396 32.87 15.54 2.33
C ALA A 396 33.56 16.58 1.42
N ALA A 397 33.02 17.79 1.32
CA ALA A 397 33.62 18.87 0.55
C ALA A 397 34.80 19.56 1.26
N GLN A 398 34.89 19.40 2.59
CA GLN A 398 35.94 20.02 3.40
C GLN A 398 37.26 19.21 3.36
N SER A 399 37.23 17.97 2.88
CA SER A 399 38.39 17.06 2.83
C SER A 399 39.19 17.08 1.52
N GLY A 400 38.85 17.93 0.54
CA GLY A 400 39.63 18.05 -0.71
C GLY A 400 39.23 19.26 -1.56
N ASP A 401 40.25 20.07 -1.93
CA ASP A 401 40.28 21.32 -2.70
C ASP A 401 39.07 22.27 -2.59
N ALA A 402 39.38 23.51 -2.25
CA ALA A 402 38.51 24.64 -1.85
C ALA A 402 37.44 25.09 -2.87
N GLY A 403 36.62 24.15 -3.35
CA GLY A 403 35.41 24.40 -4.14
C GLY A 403 34.19 24.30 -3.24
N SER A 404 33.47 25.42 -3.09
CA SER A 404 32.22 25.51 -2.35
C SER A 404 31.16 24.55 -2.91
N GLY A 405 30.70 23.58 -2.10
CA GLY A 405 29.49 22.84 -2.43
C GLY A 405 29.41 21.48 -1.74
N TYR A 406 28.19 21.03 -1.46
CA TYR A 406 27.94 19.68 -0.97
C TYR A 406 28.37 18.64 -2.01
N ARG A 407 28.90 17.48 -1.58
CA ARG A 407 29.32 16.39 -2.49
C ARG A 407 28.85 15.04 -1.99
N ARG A 408 28.57 14.11 -2.91
CA ARG A 408 28.33 12.70 -2.59
C ARG A 408 29.66 11.99 -2.37
N LEU A 409 29.70 11.01 -1.48
CA LEU A 409 30.87 10.13 -1.34
C LEU A 409 31.11 9.35 -2.65
N PRO A 410 32.36 8.97 -2.97
CA PRO A 410 32.65 8.21 -4.18
C PRO A 410 31.98 6.82 -4.15
N VAL A 411 31.68 6.28 -5.35
CA VAL A 411 31.31 4.87 -5.50
C VAL A 411 32.58 4.04 -5.42
N THR A 412 32.58 2.96 -4.66
CA THR A 412 33.58 1.90 -4.75
C THR A 412 33.06 0.80 -5.68
N GLN A 413 33.93 0.33 -6.57
CA GLN A 413 33.66 -0.81 -7.43
C GLN A 413 34.58 -1.97 -7.06
N HIS A 414 34.02 -3.16 -6.91
CA HIS A 414 34.75 -4.40 -6.65
C HIS A 414 34.35 -5.46 -7.67
N ASP A 415 35.32 -5.99 -8.41
CA ASP A 415 35.14 -7.15 -9.28
C ASP A 415 35.57 -8.41 -8.49
N GLN A 416 34.60 -9.27 -8.16
CA GLN A 416 34.79 -10.43 -7.27
C GLN A 416 34.83 -11.76 -8.06
N GLY A 417 35.71 -11.85 -9.05
CA GLY A 417 35.86 -13.06 -9.89
C GLY A 417 34.93 -13.10 -11.11
N ALA A 418 34.73 -14.30 -11.67
CA ALA A 418 34.14 -14.53 -13.00
C ALA A 418 32.67 -14.06 -13.10
N GLY A 419 32.48 -12.79 -13.48
CA GLY A 419 31.16 -12.24 -13.79
C GLY A 419 30.44 -11.56 -12.63
N VAL A 420 31.10 -11.32 -11.50
CA VAL A 420 30.54 -10.58 -10.36
C VAL A 420 31.15 -9.19 -10.27
N THR A 421 30.32 -8.16 -10.41
CA THR A 421 30.71 -6.76 -10.20
C THR A 421 29.78 -6.13 -9.18
N VAL A 422 30.36 -5.47 -8.17
CA VAL A 422 29.65 -4.82 -7.06
C VAL A 422 30.01 -3.34 -7.01
N TRP A 423 29.00 -2.47 -7.00
CA TRP A 423 29.11 -1.04 -6.75
C TRP A 423 28.52 -0.72 -5.39
N GLN A 424 29.23 0.08 -4.60
CA GLN A 424 28.78 0.46 -3.27
C GLN A 424 29.01 1.94 -3.02
N ARG A 425 28.08 2.59 -2.32
CA ARG A 425 28.22 3.98 -1.87
C ARG A 425 27.62 4.14 -0.46
N PRO A 426 28.39 4.65 0.51
CA PRO A 426 27.82 5.04 1.79
C PRO A 426 26.89 6.25 1.64
N VAL A 427 25.68 6.16 2.21
CA VAL A 427 24.69 7.23 2.18
C VAL A 427 24.28 7.59 3.60
N SER A 428 24.64 8.78 4.07
CA SER A 428 24.29 9.25 5.42
C SER A 428 22.79 9.26 5.63
N ALA A 429 22.33 8.66 6.73
CA ALA A 429 20.93 8.65 7.11
C ALA A 429 20.80 8.36 8.60
N ARG A 430 19.92 9.08 9.31
CA ARG A 430 19.65 8.83 10.74
C ARG A 430 19.14 7.40 10.98
N SER A 431 18.41 6.85 10.02
CA SER A 431 17.87 5.49 10.02
C SER A 431 18.80 4.47 9.32
N GLY A 432 20.05 4.81 9.02
CA GLY A 432 20.98 3.93 8.31
C GLY A 432 21.17 2.57 8.98
N THR A 433 21.43 1.52 8.20
CA THR A 433 21.64 0.16 8.74
C THR A 433 23.01 -0.03 9.41
N ALA A 434 23.99 0.84 9.13
CA ALA A 434 25.35 0.77 9.66
C ALA A 434 25.71 2.00 10.52
N LEU A 435 26.62 1.80 11.49
CA LEU A 435 27.21 2.87 12.30
C LEU A 435 28.49 3.38 11.64
N SER A 436 28.67 4.70 11.58
CA SER A 436 29.84 5.31 10.95
C SER A 436 31.11 5.22 11.82
N SER A 437 31.00 4.97 13.12
CA SER A 437 32.11 5.09 14.09
C SER A 437 33.37 4.26 13.76
N LYS A 438 33.26 3.22 12.93
CA LYS A 438 34.37 2.36 12.50
C LYS A 438 34.77 2.55 11.03
N ALA A 439 34.11 3.45 10.30
CA ALA A 439 34.35 3.68 8.88
C ALA A 439 35.46 4.73 8.68
N SER A 440 36.34 4.52 7.70
CA SER A 440 37.39 5.49 7.33
C SER A 440 36.82 6.84 6.85
N PHE A 441 35.59 6.84 6.34
CA PHE A 441 34.87 8.03 5.87
C PHE A 441 33.94 8.66 6.92
N ALA A 442 34.01 8.24 8.20
CA ALA A 442 33.09 8.69 9.25
C ALA A 442 33.01 10.22 9.39
N SER A 443 34.17 10.90 9.31
CA SER A 443 34.26 12.36 9.43
C SER A 443 33.55 13.11 8.29
N GLN A 444 33.29 12.44 7.17
CA GLN A 444 32.65 13.01 5.99
C GLN A 444 31.11 12.91 6.05
N LEU A 445 30.54 12.10 6.94
CA LEU A 445 29.10 11.90 7.03
C LEU A 445 28.42 12.94 7.93
N SER A 446 27.21 13.35 7.52
CA SER A 446 26.37 14.28 8.28
C SER A 446 25.63 13.61 9.44
N ALA A 447 25.43 12.29 9.40
CA ALA A 447 24.80 11.49 10.45
C ALA A 447 25.75 10.42 11.01
N GLU A 448 25.45 9.95 12.22
CA GLU A 448 26.18 8.85 12.89
C GLU A 448 25.91 7.48 12.25
N ARG A 449 24.85 7.40 11.44
CA ARG A 449 24.43 6.18 10.74
C ARG A 449 24.40 6.43 9.24
N TYR A 450 24.56 5.35 8.48
CA TYR A 450 24.52 5.38 7.02
C TYR A 450 23.97 4.06 6.45
N PHE A 451 23.48 4.14 5.22
CA PHE A 451 23.16 2.99 4.39
C PHE A 451 24.38 2.64 3.54
N PRO A 452 24.94 1.42 3.66
CA PRO A 452 25.92 0.90 2.72
C PRO A 452 25.18 0.45 1.45
N VAL A 453 24.68 1.40 0.65
CA VAL A 453 23.85 1.11 -0.53
C VAL A 453 24.70 0.36 -1.54
N THR A 454 24.20 -0.77 -2.02
CA THR A 454 24.95 -1.69 -2.88
C THR A 454 24.11 -2.12 -4.08
N LEU A 455 24.75 -2.13 -5.25
CA LEU A 455 24.28 -2.73 -6.49
C LEU A 455 25.26 -3.84 -6.89
N ALA A 456 24.77 -5.01 -7.30
CA ALA A 456 25.59 -6.09 -7.81
C ALA A 456 25.01 -6.65 -9.12
N LEU A 457 25.89 -6.96 -10.07
CA LEU A 457 25.60 -7.77 -11.24
C LEU A 457 26.34 -9.09 -11.08
N ALA A 458 25.61 -10.20 -10.93
CA ALA A 458 26.18 -11.51 -10.64
C ALA A 458 25.30 -12.65 -11.19
N HIS A 459 25.91 -13.64 -11.84
CA HIS A 459 25.25 -14.88 -12.26
C HIS A 459 23.93 -14.70 -13.05
N GLY A 460 23.82 -13.64 -13.86
CA GLY A 460 22.59 -13.31 -14.60
C GLY A 460 21.51 -12.60 -13.78
N TYR A 461 21.87 -12.06 -12.61
CA TYR A 461 20.99 -11.28 -11.74
C TYR A 461 21.53 -9.88 -11.51
N LEU A 462 20.63 -8.91 -11.47
CA LEU A 462 20.84 -7.57 -10.96
C LEU A 462 20.25 -7.50 -9.56
N ILE A 463 21.07 -7.15 -8.57
CA ILE A 463 20.72 -7.17 -7.15
C ILE A 463 20.98 -5.78 -6.58
N PHE A 464 19.99 -5.17 -5.93
CA PHE A 464 20.11 -3.85 -5.32
C PHE A 464 19.55 -3.86 -3.90
N SER A 465 20.24 -3.23 -2.95
CA SER A 465 19.73 -3.02 -1.60
C SER A 465 20.38 -1.80 -0.96
N PRO A 466 19.64 -0.98 -0.19
CA PRO A 466 20.23 0.00 0.71
C PRO A 466 21.08 -0.62 1.85
N ASP A 467 20.90 -1.90 2.13
CA ASP A 467 21.69 -2.67 3.09
C ASP A 467 22.55 -3.72 2.37
N SER A 468 23.86 -3.49 2.33
CA SER A 468 24.84 -4.38 1.68
C SER A 468 24.76 -5.82 2.17
N ARG A 469 24.39 -6.05 3.44
CA ARG A 469 24.29 -7.40 4.01
C ARG A 469 23.34 -8.27 3.20
N LEU A 470 22.21 -7.72 2.73
CA LEU A 470 21.25 -8.47 1.92
C LEU A 470 21.79 -8.79 0.53
N VAL A 471 22.63 -7.93 -0.05
CA VAL A 471 23.33 -8.23 -1.31
C VAL A 471 24.34 -9.35 -1.08
N ASP A 472 25.13 -9.28 -0.01
CA ASP A 472 26.13 -10.29 0.34
C ASP A 472 25.47 -11.66 0.57
N ASP A 473 24.32 -11.70 1.26
CA ASP A 473 23.56 -12.94 1.45
C ASP A 473 23.03 -13.50 0.13
N THR A 474 22.53 -12.64 -0.76
CA THR A 474 22.03 -13.04 -2.09
C THR A 474 23.16 -13.59 -2.96
N LEU A 475 24.33 -12.96 -2.94
CA LEU A 475 25.53 -13.48 -3.59
C LEU A 475 25.96 -14.83 -3.00
N ALA A 476 25.88 -14.99 -1.67
CA ALA A 476 26.18 -16.26 -1.02
C ALA A 476 25.19 -17.37 -1.42
N VAL A 477 23.91 -17.07 -1.63
CA VAL A 477 22.94 -18.03 -2.18
C VAL A 477 23.33 -18.46 -3.60
N LEU A 478 23.65 -17.49 -4.46
CA LEU A 478 24.08 -17.77 -5.84
C LEU A 478 25.35 -18.63 -5.90
N ASP A 479 26.26 -18.44 -4.93
CA ASP A 479 27.46 -19.25 -4.75
C ASP A 479 27.21 -20.60 -4.03
N LYS A 480 25.95 -20.92 -3.69
CA LYS A 480 25.55 -22.12 -2.93
C LYS A 480 26.17 -22.21 -1.53
N ARG A 481 26.49 -21.06 -0.93
CA ARG A 481 27.01 -20.90 0.43
C ARG A 481 25.94 -20.53 1.45
N TYR A 482 24.72 -20.26 1.01
CA TYR A 482 23.57 -19.91 1.86
C TYR A 482 22.28 -20.55 1.30
N PRO A 483 21.32 -20.98 2.15
CA PRO A 483 20.06 -21.56 1.68
C PRO A 483 19.20 -20.56 0.90
N ALA A 484 18.55 -21.05 -0.16
CA ALA A 484 17.65 -20.25 -0.99
C ALA A 484 16.23 -20.28 -0.43
N LEU A 485 15.45 -19.24 -0.72
CA LEU A 485 14.00 -19.23 -0.45
C LEU A 485 13.28 -20.37 -1.18
N ALA A 486 13.77 -20.78 -2.35
CA ALA A 486 13.23 -21.92 -3.06
C ALA A 486 13.28 -23.23 -2.25
N ASP A 487 14.22 -23.37 -1.32
CA ASP A 487 14.37 -24.57 -0.49
C ASP A 487 13.25 -24.69 0.57
N THR A 488 12.51 -23.61 0.83
CA THR A 488 11.38 -23.60 1.78
C THR A 488 10.02 -23.74 1.11
N LEU A 489 9.98 -23.84 -0.23
CA LEU A 489 8.74 -23.89 -1.02
C LEU A 489 8.62 -25.23 -1.73
N ALA A 490 7.40 -25.73 -1.89
CA ALA A 490 7.21 -26.97 -2.65
C ALA A 490 7.61 -26.76 -4.14
N PRO A 491 8.37 -27.67 -4.77
CA PRO A 491 8.89 -27.49 -6.13
C PRO A 491 7.83 -27.14 -7.18
N GLN A 492 6.66 -27.76 -7.10
CA GLN A 492 5.52 -27.53 -8.00
C GLN A 492 4.87 -26.14 -7.86
N ARG A 493 5.12 -25.45 -6.73
CA ARG A 493 4.59 -24.10 -6.46
C ARG A 493 5.57 -23.00 -6.86
N LEU A 494 6.88 -23.29 -6.92
CA LEU A 494 7.93 -22.30 -7.17
C LEU A 494 7.64 -21.33 -8.34
N PRO A 495 7.20 -21.79 -9.53
CA PRO A 495 6.98 -20.88 -10.66
C PRO A 495 5.85 -19.87 -10.40
N ARG A 496 4.83 -20.30 -9.66
CA ARG A 496 3.56 -19.59 -9.48
C ARG A 496 3.43 -18.87 -8.14
N THR A 497 4.39 -19.06 -7.22
CA THR A 497 4.45 -18.29 -5.96
C THR A 497 4.76 -16.84 -6.26
N ILE A 498 3.87 -15.94 -5.83
CA ILE A 498 3.97 -14.49 -6.02
C ILE A 498 4.26 -13.74 -4.71
N LEU A 499 4.01 -14.36 -3.56
CA LEU A 499 4.30 -13.78 -2.25
C LEU A 499 4.64 -14.88 -1.25
N THR A 500 5.59 -14.59 -0.38
CA THR A 500 5.86 -15.35 0.84
C THR A 500 5.93 -14.39 2.02
N LEU A 501 5.41 -14.80 3.17
CA LEU A 501 5.44 -14.05 4.42
C LEU A 501 5.83 -15.03 5.52
N THR A 502 6.85 -14.68 6.30
CA THR A 502 7.22 -15.41 7.51
C THR A 502 6.79 -14.57 8.71
N PRO A 503 5.65 -14.88 9.35
CA PRO A 503 5.06 -14.03 10.38
C PRO A 503 6.01 -13.69 11.53
N SER A 504 6.83 -14.65 11.97
CA SER A 504 7.85 -14.44 13.02
C SER A 504 8.92 -13.43 12.62
N SER A 505 9.48 -13.56 11.41
CA SER A 505 10.46 -12.61 10.85
C SER A 505 9.84 -11.23 10.60
N ALA A 506 8.59 -11.18 10.16
CA ALA A 506 7.86 -9.93 9.94
C ALA A 506 7.58 -9.20 11.27
N ALA A 507 7.10 -9.92 12.28
CA ALA A 507 6.88 -9.40 13.62
C ALA A 507 8.17 -8.80 14.21
N ALA A 508 9.28 -9.54 14.14
CA ALA A 508 10.58 -9.07 14.63
C ALA A 508 11.10 -7.82 13.89
N LEU A 509 10.86 -7.73 12.57
CA LEU A 509 11.18 -6.55 11.78
C LEU A 509 10.35 -5.35 12.25
N ILE A 510 9.02 -5.49 12.31
CA ILE A 510 8.10 -4.39 12.67
C ILE A 510 8.36 -3.90 14.10
N GLU A 511 8.58 -4.82 15.05
CA GLU A 511 8.86 -4.46 16.44
C GLU A 511 10.13 -3.64 16.57
N ARG A 512 11.23 -4.07 15.92
CA ARG A 512 12.49 -3.32 15.94
C ARG A 512 12.32 -1.94 15.33
N GLU A 513 11.69 -1.84 14.15
CA GLU A 513 11.55 -0.57 13.44
C GLU A 513 10.66 0.40 14.23
N THR A 514 9.60 -0.09 14.86
CA THR A 514 8.74 0.71 15.73
C THR A 514 9.51 1.20 16.95
N GLY A 515 10.31 0.33 17.58
CA GLY A 515 11.16 0.69 18.70
C GLY A 515 12.23 1.74 18.34
N ALA A 516 12.78 1.68 17.12
CA ALA A 516 13.75 2.65 16.62
C ALA A 516 13.10 4.00 16.25
N ALA A 517 11.87 3.98 15.74
CA ALA A 517 11.10 5.18 15.41
C ALA A 517 10.54 5.91 16.64
N LEU A 518 10.45 5.24 17.80
CA LEU A 518 9.94 5.77 19.06
C LEU A 518 11.02 5.76 20.16
N PRO A 519 12.01 6.66 20.12
CA PRO A 519 13.05 6.77 21.15
C PRO A 519 12.44 7.05 22.53
N ALA A 520 12.97 6.39 23.57
CA ALA A 520 12.41 6.47 24.92
C ALA A 520 12.48 7.88 25.53
N ASP A 521 13.47 8.67 25.12
CA ASP A 521 13.73 10.04 25.55
C ASP A 521 12.83 11.08 24.86
N GLN A 522 12.29 10.76 23.68
CA GLN A 522 11.52 11.70 22.86
C GLN A 522 10.04 11.35 22.77
N GLU A 523 9.71 10.06 22.68
CA GLU A 523 8.37 9.57 22.34
C GLU A 523 7.81 8.62 23.42
N ALA A 524 8.06 8.89 24.70
CA ALA A 524 7.73 7.98 25.81
C ALA A 524 6.24 7.55 25.84
N VAL A 525 5.31 8.45 25.53
CA VAL A 525 3.86 8.17 25.50
C VAL A 525 3.52 7.21 24.38
N PHE A 526 3.90 7.52 23.14
CA PHE A 526 3.64 6.66 21.98
C PHE A 526 4.38 5.32 22.07
N ARG A 527 5.59 5.32 22.64
CA ARG A 527 6.35 4.11 22.90
C ARG A 527 5.65 3.19 23.91
N ASN A 528 5.09 3.75 24.99
CA ASN A 528 4.31 2.97 25.94
C ASN A 528 3.04 2.42 25.28
N ALA A 529 2.32 3.24 24.51
CA ALA A 529 1.16 2.78 23.76
C ALA A 529 1.52 1.64 22.77
N SER A 530 2.63 1.76 22.04
CA SER A 530 3.12 0.71 21.15
C SER A 530 3.46 -0.57 21.91
N ARG A 531 4.10 -0.48 23.07
CA ARG A 531 4.43 -1.64 23.90
C ARG A 531 3.19 -2.34 24.44
N THR A 532 2.18 -1.56 24.83
CA THR A 532 0.93 -2.09 25.37
C THR A 532 0.04 -2.68 24.30
N HIS A 533 -0.06 -2.06 23.12
CA HIS A 533 -1.08 -2.41 22.11
C HIS A 533 -0.53 -3.08 20.85
N LEU A 534 0.71 -2.80 20.43
CA LEU A 534 1.27 -3.36 19.20
C LEU A 534 2.07 -4.64 19.47
N VAL A 535 2.97 -4.63 20.45
CA VAL A 535 3.90 -5.75 20.71
C VAL A 535 3.17 -7.08 20.95
N PRO A 536 2.10 -7.15 21.78
CA PRO A 536 1.37 -8.41 21.96
C PRO A 536 0.78 -8.97 20.66
N LYS A 537 0.35 -8.10 19.74
CA LYS A 537 -0.20 -8.51 18.43
C LYS A 537 0.90 -9.02 17.51
N LEU A 538 2.07 -8.40 17.53
CA LEU A 538 3.23 -8.90 16.79
C LEU A 538 3.67 -10.27 17.32
N HIS A 539 3.62 -10.49 18.63
CA HIS A 539 3.89 -11.80 19.22
C HIS A 539 2.83 -12.83 18.83
N ALA A 540 1.54 -12.48 18.83
CA ALA A 540 0.49 -13.38 18.34
C ALA A 540 0.71 -13.76 16.87
N LEU A 541 0.95 -12.76 16.02
CA LEU A 541 1.29 -12.95 14.60
C LEU A 541 2.50 -13.88 14.42
N ALA A 542 3.54 -13.74 15.25
CA ALA A 542 4.76 -14.55 15.14
C ALA A 542 4.55 -16.06 15.33
N HIS A 543 3.43 -16.50 15.92
CA HIS A 543 3.11 -17.92 16.10
C HIS A 543 2.48 -18.57 14.86
N TYR A 544 2.06 -17.76 13.87
CA TYR A 544 1.51 -18.30 12.63
C TYR A 544 2.62 -18.93 11.77
N PRO A 545 2.34 -20.06 11.08
CA PRO A 545 3.30 -20.66 10.16
C PRO A 545 3.59 -19.73 8.98
N PRO A 546 4.75 -19.88 8.32
CA PRO A 546 5.00 -19.21 7.04
C PRO A 546 3.86 -19.44 6.07
N VAL A 547 3.50 -18.40 5.32
CA VAL A 547 2.46 -18.46 4.31
C VAL A 547 3.00 -18.05 2.95
N SER A 548 2.55 -18.72 1.90
CA SER A 548 2.85 -18.36 0.52
C SER A 548 1.58 -18.26 -0.32
N LEU A 549 1.57 -17.31 -1.25
CA LEU A 549 0.46 -17.06 -2.17
C LEU A 549 0.86 -17.49 -3.57
N THR A 550 -0.03 -18.23 -4.25
CA THR A 550 0.19 -18.65 -5.62
C THR A 550 -0.94 -18.22 -6.55
N LEU A 551 -0.58 -17.92 -7.80
CA LEU A 551 -1.53 -17.81 -8.90
C LEU A 551 -1.77 -19.17 -9.58
N PRO A 552 -2.83 -19.32 -10.40
CA PRO A 552 -3.02 -20.52 -11.20
C PRO A 552 -1.86 -20.75 -12.17
N GLN A 553 -1.62 -21.99 -12.57
CA GLN A 553 -0.55 -22.32 -13.53
C GLN A 553 -0.75 -21.62 -14.88
N ASN A 554 -2.00 -21.53 -15.32
CA ASN A 554 -2.36 -20.86 -16.56
C ASN A 554 -3.19 -19.63 -16.22
N LEU A 555 -2.68 -18.45 -16.56
CA LEU A 555 -3.44 -17.22 -16.50
C LEU A 555 -4.42 -17.16 -17.68
N PRO A 556 -5.57 -16.48 -17.54
CA PRO A 556 -6.58 -16.41 -18.58
C PRO A 556 -6.03 -15.73 -19.84
N GLY A 557 -6.60 -16.03 -21.01
CA GLY A 557 -6.25 -15.37 -22.27
C GLY A 557 -6.90 -13.99 -22.46
N SER A 558 -7.76 -13.57 -21.54
CA SER A 558 -8.45 -12.27 -21.53
C SER A 558 -8.56 -11.76 -20.09
N THR A 559 -8.86 -10.48 -19.92
CA THR A 559 -8.97 -9.86 -18.59
C THR A 559 -10.02 -10.56 -17.73
N GLY A 560 -9.66 -10.97 -16.52
CA GLY A 560 -10.58 -11.69 -15.64
C GLY A 560 -10.03 -11.97 -14.24
N TRP A 561 -10.94 -12.34 -13.34
CA TRP A 561 -10.62 -12.73 -11.97
C TRP A 561 -9.99 -14.11 -11.94
N VAL A 562 -8.81 -14.21 -11.31
CA VAL A 562 -8.14 -15.50 -11.03
C VAL A 562 -8.05 -15.71 -9.52
N PRO A 563 -8.25 -16.94 -9.02
CA PRO A 563 -8.10 -17.23 -7.60
C PRO A 563 -6.64 -17.08 -7.16
N VAL A 564 -6.43 -16.54 -5.96
CA VAL A 564 -5.14 -16.53 -5.28
C VAL A 564 -5.19 -17.57 -4.17
N GLU A 565 -4.37 -18.61 -4.29
CA GLU A 565 -4.32 -19.72 -3.33
C GLU A 565 -3.35 -19.39 -2.19
N TRP A 566 -3.81 -19.64 -0.96
CA TRP A 566 -3.04 -19.45 0.28
C TRP A 566 -2.50 -20.79 0.76
N TRP A 567 -1.18 -20.87 0.99
CA TRP A 567 -0.50 -22.07 1.46
C TRP A 567 0.17 -21.82 2.79
N PHE A 568 -0.27 -22.53 3.84
CA PHE A 568 0.35 -22.47 5.16
C PHE A 568 1.41 -23.58 5.26
N ASP A 569 2.66 -23.21 5.15
CA ASP A 569 3.79 -24.13 5.19
C ASP A 569 4.04 -24.52 6.66
N ARG A 570 3.39 -25.58 7.14
CA ARG A 570 3.64 -26.11 8.49
C ARG A 570 5.10 -26.51 8.60
N ALA A 571 5.80 -25.98 9.61
CA ALA A 571 7.11 -26.47 9.97
C ALA A 571 7.02 -27.98 10.22
N GLN A 572 7.79 -28.79 9.50
CA GLN A 572 7.99 -30.19 9.86
C GLN A 572 8.54 -30.21 11.30
N ALA A 573 7.66 -30.53 12.25
CA ALA A 573 8.09 -30.96 13.57
C ALA A 573 9.00 -32.18 13.39
N GLY A 574 10.08 -32.23 14.16
CA GLY A 574 11.26 -33.06 13.91
C GLY A 574 10.98 -34.50 13.50
N ALA A 575 11.79 -34.97 12.54
CA ALA A 575 11.95 -36.37 12.21
C ALA A 575 12.19 -37.20 13.48
N GLY A 576 11.21 -38.06 13.80
CA GLY A 576 11.24 -38.93 14.98
C GLY A 576 9.94 -39.67 15.20
N GLY A 577 9.48 -40.45 14.21
CA GLY A 577 8.29 -41.30 14.34
C GLY A 577 8.08 -42.12 13.08
N ALA A 578 7.92 -43.43 13.23
CA ALA A 578 8.05 -44.44 12.18
C ALA A 578 7.02 -44.34 11.04
N ALA A 579 7.46 -44.90 9.91
CA ALA A 579 6.72 -45.26 8.71
C ALA A 579 5.23 -45.58 8.89
N ASP A 580 4.40 -44.97 8.04
CA ASP A 580 3.42 -45.74 7.27
C ASP A 580 3.22 -45.09 5.89
N ALA A 581 3.30 -45.92 4.86
CA ALA A 581 3.17 -45.53 3.47
C ALA A 581 1.70 -45.65 3.03
N GLY A 582 1.20 -44.63 2.35
CA GLY A 582 0.01 -44.74 1.49
C GLY A 582 -1.15 -43.82 1.85
N ALA A 583 -1.11 -42.57 1.37
CA ALA A 583 -2.31 -41.81 1.01
C ALA A 583 -1.90 -40.68 0.04
N ALA A 584 -2.59 -40.58 -1.08
CA ALA A 584 -2.36 -39.58 -2.11
C ALA A 584 -2.60 -38.16 -1.58
N ASP A 585 -1.73 -37.23 -2.02
CA ASP A 585 -1.79 -35.79 -1.75
C ASP A 585 -3.17 -35.21 -2.10
N ALA A 586 -3.99 -34.99 -1.07
CA ALA A 586 -5.11 -34.06 -1.08
C ALA A 586 -4.69 -32.77 -0.35
N PRO A 587 -5.11 -31.58 -0.80
CA PRO A 587 -4.77 -30.32 -0.15
C PRO A 587 -5.43 -30.28 1.24
N ALA A 588 -4.63 -30.41 2.30
CA ALA A 588 -5.09 -30.27 3.67
C ALA A 588 -5.24 -28.79 4.03
N ASP A 589 -6.50 -28.36 4.01
CA ASP A 589 -7.17 -27.43 4.94
C ASP A 589 -6.61 -26.01 5.09
N GLN A 590 -7.40 -25.07 4.56
CA GLN A 590 -7.52 -23.73 5.13
C GLN A 590 -7.89 -23.87 6.62
N PRO A 591 -7.32 -23.06 7.53
CA PRO A 591 -7.67 -23.14 8.95
C PRO A 591 -9.16 -22.79 9.15
N GLY A 592 -9.98 -23.80 9.45
CA GLY A 592 -11.43 -23.66 9.66
C GLY A 592 -12.29 -24.87 9.28
N THR A 593 -11.73 -25.90 8.67
CA THR A 593 -12.44 -27.17 8.36
C THR A 593 -12.22 -28.21 9.46
N GLU A 594 -12.72 -27.95 10.67
CA GLU A 594 -13.11 -29.03 11.58
C GLU A 594 -14.63 -28.98 11.72
N GLY A 595 -15.28 -30.07 11.32
CA GLY A 595 -16.72 -30.23 11.40
C GLY A 595 -17.17 -30.60 12.82
N ASP A 596 -18.32 -30.03 13.20
CA ASP A 596 -19.52 -30.81 13.50
C ASP A 596 -20.74 -30.12 12.86
#